data_AF-A0A1G0ZZE1-F1
#
_entry.id   AF-A0A1G0ZZE1-F1
#
_cell.length_a   1.000
_cell.length_b   1.000
_cell.length_c   1.000
_cell.angle_alpha   90.00
_cell.angle_beta   90.00
_cell.angle_gamma   90.00
#
_symmetry.space_group_name_H-M   'P 1'
#
loop_
_entity.id
_entity.type
_entity.pdbx_description
1 polymer ?
#
loop_
_entity_poly.entity_id
_entity_poly.type
_entity_poly.pdbx_seq_one_letter_code
_entity_poly.pdbx_strand_id
1 'polypeptide(L)'
;MREMKSKEKTILDRIKCLEDAIFKGREYLETGAHAHWHGFKPIFAEKVKDGKILPPHKDWVKNVFVPSHEKALMENQKILEKLTQQKRKVANKGKERIR
;
A
#
# COMPACT_ATOMS: atom_id res chain seq x y z
N MET A 1 5.99 -22.37 15.26
CA MET A 1 4.96 -21.78 14.38
C MET A 1 4.62 -20.34 14.78
N ARG A 2 5.52 -19.36 14.57
CA ARG A 2 5.27 -17.94 14.97
C ARG A 2 5.48 -16.90 13.85
N GLU A 3 6.15 -17.26 12.75
CA GLU A 3 6.47 -16.35 11.63
C GLU A 3 5.31 -16.02 10.69
N MET A 4 4.36 -16.93 10.45
CA MET A 4 3.28 -16.69 9.46
C MET A 4 2.31 -15.58 9.87
N LYS A 5 2.01 -15.43 11.16
CA LYS A 5 1.18 -14.32 11.66
C LYS A 5 1.84 -12.96 11.44
N SER A 6 3.18 -12.91 11.42
CA SER A 6 3.93 -11.69 11.14
C SER A 6 3.83 -11.30 9.67
N LYS A 7 3.98 -12.24 8.72
CA LYS A 7 3.93 -11.94 7.28
C LYS A 7 2.58 -11.42 6.80
N GLU A 8 1.49 -12.06 7.22
CA GLU A 8 0.13 -11.63 6.87
C GLU A 8 -0.19 -10.25 7.44
N LYS A 9 0.17 -10.01 8.71
CA LYS A 9 0.03 -8.70 9.34
C LYS A 9 0.81 -7.63 8.56
N THR A 10 2.05 -7.91 8.17
CA THR A 10 2.85 -6.97 7.37
C THR A 10 2.19 -6.65 6.02
N ILE A 11 1.59 -7.63 5.35
CA ILE A 11 0.88 -7.41 4.09
C ILE A 11 -0.38 -6.56 4.31
N LEU A 12 -1.14 -6.83 5.37
CA LEU A 12 -2.32 -6.04 5.73
C LEU A 12 -1.96 -4.59 6.08
N ASP A 13 -0.91 -4.39 6.87
CA ASP A 13 -0.39 -3.06 7.19
C ASP A 13 0.05 -2.33 5.90
N ARG A 14 0.70 -3.03 4.96
CA ARG A 14 1.10 -2.48 3.67
C ARG A 14 -0.10 -2.09 2.81
N ILE A 15 -1.13 -2.92 2.75
CA ILE A 15 -2.39 -2.64 2.04
C ILE A 15 -3.01 -1.36 2.59
N LYS A 16 -3.15 -1.25 3.92
CA LYS A 16 -3.72 -0.06 4.58
C LYS A 16 -2.92 1.20 4.24
N CYS A 17 -1.58 1.12 4.27
CA CYS A 17 -0.75 2.26 3.88
C CYS A 17 -0.92 2.66 2.41
N LEU A 18 -1.09 1.69 1.50
CA LEU A 18 -1.30 1.97 0.07
C LEU A 18 -2.68 2.60 -0.18
N GLU A 19 -3.72 2.15 0.51
CA GLU A 19 -5.07 2.72 0.41
C GLU A 19 -5.10 4.17 0.89
N ASP A 20 -4.51 4.46 2.06
CA ASP A 20 -4.39 5.82 2.60
C ASP A 20 -3.60 6.73 1.65
N ALA A 21 -2.51 6.21 1.07
CA ALA A 21 -1.69 6.94 0.11
C ALA A 21 -2.47 7.27 -1.18
N ILE A 22 -3.23 6.32 -1.73
CA ILE A 22 -4.08 6.52 -2.92
C ILE A 22 -5.17 7.55 -2.62
N PHE A 23 -5.85 7.42 -1.47
CA PHE A 23 -6.89 8.35 -1.05
C PHE A 23 -6.38 9.79 -1.00
N LYS A 24 -5.26 10.02 -0.31
CA LYS A 24 -4.60 11.34 -0.25
C LYS A 24 -4.16 11.83 -1.63
N GLY A 25 -3.62 10.94 -2.45
CA GLY A 25 -3.24 11.26 -3.83
C GLY A 25 -4.41 11.80 -4.65
N ARG A 26 -5.59 11.17 -4.53
CA ARG A 26 -6.82 11.60 -5.22
C ARG A 26 -7.37 12.91 -4.64
N GLU A 27 -7.41 13.04 -3.32
CA GLU A 27 -7.81 14.28 -2.65
C GLU A 27 -6.96 15.48 -3.08
N TYR A 28 -5.64 15.29 -3.24
CA TYR A 28 -4.75 16.34 -3.75
C TYR A 28 -5.01 16.70 -5.21
N LEU A 29 -5.34 15.73 -6.06
CA LEU A 29 -5.69 16.01 -7.45
C LEU A 29 -6.94 16.89 -7.54
N GLU A 30 -7.95 16.58 -6.71
CA GLU A 30 -9.23 17.30 -6.65
C GLU A 30 -9.08 18.69 -6.03
N THR A 31 -8.54 18.78 -4.81
CA THR A 31 -8.55 20.01 -4.01
C THR A 31 -7.30 20.86 -4.19
N GLY A 32 -6.19 20.27 -4.65
CA GLY A 32 -4.86 20.89 -4.59
C GLY A 32 -4.32 21.06 -3.16
N ALA A 33 -5.08 20.65 -2.13
CA ALA A 33 -4.67 20.75 -0.74
C ALA A 33 -3.73 19.60 -0.38
N HIS A 34 -2.45 19.90 -0.31
CA HIS A 34 -1.39 19.01 0.21
C HIS A 34 -1.25 19.03 1.75
N ALA A 35 -2.36 19.28 2.47
CA ALA A 35 -2.33 19.61 3.89
C ALA A 35 -1.52 18.60 4.70
N HIS A 36 -0.35 19.02 5.19
CA HIS A 36 0.49 18.32 6.16
C HIS A 36 0.58 16.79 5.96
N TRP A 37 1.04 16.36 4.79
CA TRP A 37 1.30 14.95 4.50
C TRP A 37 2.47 14.40 5.34
N HIS A 38 2.24 14.17 6.63
CA HIS A 38 3.18 13.48 7.49
C HIS A 38 3.28 12.00 7.09
N GLY A 39 4.51 11.52 6.90
CA GLY A 39 4.77 10.12 6.56
C GLY A 39 4.80 9.80 5.07
N PHE A 40 4.51 10.78 4.20
CA PHE A 40 4.81 10.65 2.79
C PHE A 40 6.29 10.87 2.59
N LYS A 41 7.09 9.82 2.82
CA LYS A 41 8.53 9.87 2.53
C LYS A 41 8.65 10.23 1.06
N PRO A 42 9.11 11.44 0.70
CA PRO A 42 9.17 11.79 -0.69
C PRO A 42 10.19 10.81 -1.27
N ILE A 43 9.75 9.96 -2.21
CA ILE A 43 10.67 9.28 -3.14
C ILE A 43 11.38 10.36 -4.00
N PHE A 44 10.98 11.62 -3.84
CA PHE A 44 11.58 12.82 -4.39
C PHE A 44 12.59 13.42 -3.44
N ALA A 45 13.66 13.96 -4.02
CA ALA A 45 14.40 15.01 -3.36
C ALA A 45 13.42 16.12 -2.93
N GLU A 46 13.42 16.47 -1.65
CA GLU A 46 12.67 17.61 -1.13
C GLU A 46 13.03 18.84 -1.97
N LYS A 47 12.07 19.36 -2.74
CA LYS A 47 12.27 20.61 -3.48
C LYS A 47 11.92 21.75 -2.56
N VAL A 48 12.97 22.37 -2.02
CA VAL A 48 12.85 23.62 -1.26
C VAL A 48 12.96 24.79 -2.22
N LYS A 49 11.94 25.65 -2.25
CA LYS A 49 11.98 26.94 -2.95
C LYS A 49 11.60 28.02 -1.94
N ASP A 50 12.44 29.05 -1.82
CA ASP A 50 12.25 30.16 -0.88
C ASP A 50 12.03 29.69 0.58
N GLY A 51 12.75 28.65 1.00
CA GLY A 51 12.63 28.05 2.34
C GLY A 51 11.36 27.22 2.59
N LYS A 52 10.51 27.00 1.57
CA LYS A 52 9.29 26.20 1.67
C LYS A 52 9.42 24.90 0.87
N ILE A 53 8.93 23.79 1.44
CA ILE A 53 8.82 22.51 0.75
C ILE A 53 7.68 22.60 -0.27
N LEU A 54 7.99 22.35 -1.53
CA LEU A 54 6.98 22.36 -2.60
C LEU A 54 6.24 21.01 -2.67
N PRO A 55 4.91 21.03 -2.92
CA PRO A 55 4.17 19.80 -3.21
C PRO A 55 4.67 19.11 -4.49
N PRO A 56 4.42 17.79 -4.62
CA PRO A 56 4.61 17.08 -5.88
C PRO A 56 3.69 17.63 -6.97
N HIS A 57 4.14 17.59 -8.23
CA HIS A 57 3.36 18.09 -9.37
C HIS A 57 2.08 17.25 -9.60
N LYS A 58 0.94 17.90 -9.83
CA LYS A 58 -0.36 17.21 -10.07
C LYS A 58 -0.29 16.16 -11.18
N ASP A 59 0.33 16.46 -12.32
CA ASP A 59 0.46 15.48 -13.41
C ASP A 59 1.26 14.25 -13.02
N TRP A 60 2.27 14.41 -12.16
CA TRP A 60 3.01 13.26 -11.66
C TRP A 60 2.15 12.43 -10.72
N VAL A 61 1.39 13.09 -9.83
CA VAL A 61 0.47 12.38 -8.92
C VAL A 61 -0.56 11.58 -9.71
N LYS A 62 -1.13 12.18 -10.76
CA LYS A 62 -2.11 11.55 -11.63
C LYS A 62 -1.54 10.40 -12.45
N ASN A 63 -0.38 10.59 -13.09
CA ASN A 63 0.12 9.68 -14.11
C ASN A 63 1.11 8.63 -13.58
N VAL A 64 1.73 8.87 -12.42
CA VAL A 64 2.78 8.01 -11.87
C VAL A 64 2.41 7.51 -10.48
N PHE A 65 2.09 8.42 -9.56
CA PHE A 65 1.87 8.06 -8.16
C PHE A 65 0.69 7.12 -7.95
N VAL A 66 -0.51 7.59 -8.28
CA VAL A 66 -1.75 6.86 -8.05
C VAL A 66 -1.70 5.52 -8.81
N PRO A 67 -1.36 5.48 -10.11
CA PRO A 67 -1.27 4.22 -10.84
C PRO A 67 -0.24 3.24 -10.27
N SER A 68 0.91 3.71 -9.81
CA SER A 68 1.92 2.85 -9.19
C SER A 68 1.45 2.26 -7.87
N HIS A 69 0.73 3.04 -7.05
CA HIS A 69 0.23 2.57 -5.76
C HIS A 69 -0.96 1.63 -5.93
N GLU A 70 -1.82 1.86 -6.92
CA GLU A 70 -2.90 0.94 -7.30
C GLU A 70 -2.36 -0.42 -7.76
N LYS A 71 -1.29 -0.42 -8.57
CA LYS A 71 -0.59 -1.66 -8.97
C LYS A 71 -0.04 -2.41 -7.76
N ALA A 72 0.67 -1.70 -6.87
CA ALA A 72 1.21 -2.31 -5.65
C ALA A 72 0.10 -2.85 -4.72
N LEU A 73 -1.04 -2.15 -4.62
CA LEU A 73 -2.19 -2.60 -3.84
C LEU A 73 -2.74 -3.92 -4.39
N MET A 74 -2.93 -4.00 -5.70
CA MET A 74 -3.39 -5.22 -6.38
C MET A 74 -2.43 -6.39 -6.17
N GLU A 75 -1.12 -6.17 -6.23
CA GLU A 75 -0.13 -7.20 -5.98
C GLU A 75 -0.19 -7.73 -4.54
N ASN A 76 -0.29 -6.84 -3.55
CA ASN A 76 -0.39 -7.24 -2.14
C ASN A 76 -1.70 -8.00 -1.85
N GLN A 77 -2.82 -7.60 -2.46
CA GLN A 77 -4.08 -8.32 -2.38
C GLN A 77 -3.96 -9.74 -2.96
N LYS A 78 -3.31 -9.90 -4.13
CA LYS A 78 -3.05 -11.21 -4.73
C LYS A 78 -2.17 -12.10 -3.85
N ILE A 79 -1.16 -11.53 -3.20
CA ILE A 79 -0.30 -12.28 -2.26
C ILE A 79 -1.12 -12.75 -1.06
N LEU A 80 -1.95 -11.87 -0.49
CA LEU A 80 -2.80 -12.21 0.65
C LEU A 80 -3.80 -13.33 0.29
N GLU A 81 -4.40 -13.27 -0.89
CA GLU A 81 -5.30 -14.30 -1.39
C GLU A 81 -4.60 -15.65 -1.51
N LYS A 82 -3.41 -15.69 -2.12
CA LYS A 82 -2.60 -16.91 -2.25
C LYS A 82 -2.26 -17.52 -0.90
N LEU A 83 -1.84 -16.69 0.07
CA LEU A 83 -1.57 -17.14 1.44
C LEU A 83 -2.81 -17.75 2.10
N THR A 84 -3.99 -17.16 1.86
CA THR A 84 -5.26 -17.65 2.39
C THR A 84 -5.66 -18.99 1.77
N GLN A 85 -5.52 -19.13 0.45
CA GLN A 85 -5.77 -20.39 -0.25
C GLN A 85 -4.84 -21.51 0.23
N GLN A 86 -3.56 -21.20 0.45
CA GLN A 86 -2.58 -22.16 0.95
C GLN A 86 -2.94 -22.67 2.36
N LYS A 87 -3.38 -21.79 3.26
CA LYS A 87 -3.86 -22.18 4.60
C LYS A 87 -5.05 -23.13 4.52
N ARG A 88 -6.02 -22.86 3.64
CA ARG A 88 -7.20 -23.73 3.43
C ARG A 88 -6.79 -25.12 2.96
N LYS A 89 -5.86 -25.23 2.02
CA LYS A 89 -5.33 -26.51 1.52
C LYS A 89 -4.64 -27.32 2.62
N VAL A 90 -3.80 -26.67 3.45
CA VAL A 90 -3.13 -27.34 4.58
C VAL A 90 -4.14 -27.82 5.62
N ALA A 91 -5.14 -27.01 5.95
CA ALA A 91 -6.18 -27.38 6.91
C ALA A 91 -7.00 -28.60 6.43
N ASN A 92 -7.32 -28.66 5.13
CA ASN A 92 -8.06 -29.80 4.56
C ASN A 92 -7.21 -31.08 4.55
N LYS A 93 -5.92 -31.01 4.20
CA LYS A 93 -5.01 -32.17 4.23
C LYS A 93 -4.78 -32.73 5.64
N GLY A 94 -4.82 -31.87 6.66
CA GLY A 94 -4.76 -32.28 8.06
C GLY A 94 -6.01 -33.06 8.51
N LYS A 95 -7.20 -32.68 8.03
CA LYS A 95 -8.46 -33.40 8.32
C LYS A 95 -8.54 -34.77 7.65
N GLU A 96 -7.92 -34.91 6.49
CA GLU A 96 -7.91 -36.17 5.72
C GLU A 96 -6.94 -37.21 6.29
N ARG A 97 -5.91 -36.79 7.04
CA ARG A 97 -4.94 -37.67 7.73
C ARG A 97 -5.39 -38.17 9.10
N ILE A 98 -6.48 -37.63 9.64
CA ILE A 98 -7.03 -38.00 10.97
C ILE A 98 -8.25 -38.93 10.81
N ARG A 99 -8.68 -39.19 9.57
CA ARG A 99 -9.66 -40.23 9.21
C ARG A 99 -8.95 -41.49 8.78
#